data_AF-A0A538LPU2-F1
#
_entry.id   AF-A0A538LPU2-F1
#
_cell.length_a   1.000
_cell.length_b   1.000
_cell.length_c   1.000
_cell.angle_alpha   90.00
_cell.angle_beta   90.00
_cell.angle_gamma   90.00
#
_symmetry.space_group_name_H-M   'P 1'
#
loop_
_entity.id
_entity.type
_entity.pdbx_description
1 polymer ?
#
loop_
_entity_poly.entity_id
_entity_poly.type
_entity_poly.pdbx_seq_one_letter_code
_entity_poly.pdbx_strand_id
1 'polypeptide(L)' 'MDLSGLPDADNFLDVRVFSIGGTGTISRAVTQLLTRRGVDLTLLNRGQRDTPRDVRSIHADPSRRAGRCGRAAQ' A
#
# COMPACT_ATOMS: atom_id res chain seq x y z
N MET A 1 -3.19 20.55 -0.09
CA MET A 1 -3.89 19.26 0.07
C MET A 1 -4.48 19.30 1.47
N ASP A 2 -5.79 19.44 1.56
CA ASP A 2 -6.50 19.59 2.83
C ASP A 2 -6.57 18.22 3.53
N LEU A 3 -6.13 18.17 4.78
CA LEU A 3 -6.07 16.95 5.61
C LEU A 3 -7.03 17.04 6.81
N SER A 4 -7.84 18.10 6.90
CA SER A 4 -8.75 18.37 8.02
C SER A 4 -9.94 17.40 8.10
N GLY A 5 -10.21 16.64 7.04
CA GLY A 5 -11.26 15.61 6.99
C GLY A 5 -10.76 14.17 7.16
N LEU A 6 -9.47 13.97 7.47
CA LEU A 6 -8.97 12.64 7.81
C LEU A 6 -9.48 12.26 9.21
N PRO A 7 -9.85 10.98 9.43
CA PRO A 7 -10.19 10.53 10.77
C PRO A 7 -9.02 10.83 11.71
N ASP A 8 -9.34 11.08 12.99
CA ASP A 8 -8.37 11.47 14.01
C ASP A 8 -7.06 10.72 13.81
N ALA A 9 -5.94 11.46 13.83
CA ALA A 9 -4.61 10.97 13.42
C ALA A 9 -4.11 9.75 14.22
N ASP A 10 -4.89 9.29 15.20
CA ASP A 10 -4.65 8.18 16.09
C ASP A 10 -5.54 6.95 15.78
N ASN A 11 -6.58 7.06 14.94
CA ASN A 11 -7.52 5.96 14.66
C ASN A 11 -7.71 5.70 13.15
N PHE A 12 -6.90 4.78 12.62
CA PHE A 12 -6.85 4.47 11.18
C PHE A 12 -7.63 3.23 10.75
N LEU A 13 -8.45 2.67 11.64
CA LEU A 13 -9.09 1.37 11.40
C LEU A 13 -10.11 1.40 10.25
N ASP A 14 -10.70 2.56 9.93
CA ASP A 14 -11.63 2.74 8.79
C ASP A 14 -11.00 3.42 7.57
N VAL A 15 -9.68 3.64 7.58
CA VAL A 15 -8.99 4.32 6.48
C VAL A 15 -8.55 3.32 5.41
N ARG A 16 -8.97 3.58 4.16
CA ARG A 16 -8.49 2.89 2.97
C ARG A 16 -7.49 3.75 2.21
N VAL A 17 -6.29 3.21 1.98
CA VAL A 17 -5.23 3.90 1.24
C VAL A 17 -4.83 3.10 0.02
N PHE A 18 -4.71 3.80 -1.11
CA PHE A 18 -4.10 3.28 -2.32
C PHE A 18 -2.78 4.00 -2.58
N SER A 19 -1.68 3.25 -2.65
CA SER A 19 -0.35 3.81 -2.87
C SER A 19 0.31 3.21 -4.10
N ILE A 20 0.87 4.07 -4.96
CA ILE A 20 1.69 3.66 -6.10
C ILE A 20 3.13 3.47 -5.59
N GLY A 21 3.64 2.25 -5.67
CA GLY A 21 4.91 1.82 -5.09
C GLY A 21 4.73 1.04 -3.79
N GLY A 22 5.33 1.53 -2.71
CA GLY A 22 5.31 0.90 -1.38
C GLY A 22 6.47 -0.05 -1.07
N THR A 23 7.30 -0.38 -2.07
CA THR A 23 8.48 -1.26 -1.91
C THR A 23 9.82 -0.53 -2.13
N GLY A 24 9.77 0.79 -2.33
CA GLY A 24 10.95 1.66 -2.40
C GLY A 24 11.53 1.98 -1.02
N THR A 25 12.74 2.54 -0.95
CA THR A 25 13.43 2.82 0.32
C THR A 25 12.61 3.71 1.26
N ILE A 26 12.03 4.79 0.73
CA ILE A 26 11.21 5.74 1.50
C ILE A 26 9.79 5.21 1.70
N SER A 27 9.17 4.70 0.63
CA SER A 27 7.77 4.25 0.68
C SER A 27 7.57 3.00 1.55
N ARG A 28 8.61 2.19 1.76
CA ARG A 28 8.55 1.03 2.66
C ARG A 28 8.29 1.40 4.12
N ALA A 29 8.91 2.48 4.62
CA ALA A 29 8.67 2.95 5.99
C ALA A 29 7.23 3.42 6.18
N VAL A 30 6.68 4.11 5.18
CA VAL A 30 5.28 4.54 5.17
C VAL A 30 4.33 3.34 5.12
N THR A 31 4.58 2.38 4.23
CA THR A 31 3.80 1.13 4.15
C THR A 31 3.80 0.39 5.49
N GLN A 32 4.96 0.22 6.13
CA GLN A 32 5.07 -0.45 7.42
C GLN A 32 4.30 0.29 8.53
N LEU A 33 4.37 1.62 8.56
CA LEU A 33 3.64 2.42 9.54
C LEU A 33 2.12 2.27 9.36
N LEU A 34 1.63 2.39 8.13
CA LEU A 34 0.20 2.28 7.83
C LEU A 34 -0.35 0.87 8.14
N THR A 35 0.38 -0.19 7.77
CA THR A 35 0.00 -1.57 8.11
C THR A 35 -0.06 -1.79 9.62
N ARG A 36 0.91 -1.27 10.38
CA ARG A 36 0.90 -1.38 11.86
C ARG A 36 -0.26 -0.64 12.53
N ARG A 37 -0.78 0.40 11.89
CA ARG A 37 -1.95 1.14 12.37
C ARG A 37 -3.29 0.53 11.93
N GLY A 38 -3.27 -0.62 11.26
CA GLY A 38 -4.48 -1.32 10.84
C GLY A 38 -5.17 -0.69 9.63
N VAL A 39 -4.48 0.18 8.89
CA VAL A 39 -4.99 0.78 7.64
C VAL A 39 -5.23 -0.33 6.61
N ASP A 40 -6.37 -0.30 5.92
CA ASP A 40 -6.63 -1.14 4.75
C ASP A 40 -5.84 -0.59 3.55
N LEU A 41 -4.58 -1.02 3.47
CA LEU A 41 -3.60 -0.56 2.48
C LEU A 41 -3.56 -1.48 1.26
N THR A 42 -3.75 -0.88 0.09
CA THR A 42 -3.49 -1.51 -1.21
C THR A 42 -2.32 -0.82 -1.91
N LEU A 43 -1.36 -1.61 -2.37
CA LEU A 43 -0.18 -1.15 -3.12
C LEU A 43 -0.33 -1.47 -4.60
N LEU A 44 0.14 -0.57 -5.46
CA LEU A 44 0.33 -0.81 -6.89
C LEU A 44 1.81 -0.71 -7.22
N ASN A 45 2.47 -1.81 -7.54
CA ASN A 45 3.90 -1.81 -7.85
C ASN A 45 4.24 -2.75 -9.01
N ARG A 46 5.47 -2.68 -9.50
CA ARG A 46 5.98 -3.54 -10.59
C ARG A 46 6.44 -4.92 -10.12
N GLY A 47 6.17 -5.29 -8.86
CA GLY A 47 6.61 -6.55 -8.24
C GLY A 47 8.10 -6.86 -8.32
N GLN A 48 8.97 -5.86 -8.51
CA GLN A 48 10.42 -6.04 -8.54
C GLN A 48 11.04 -6.28 -7.15
N ARG A 49 10.26 -6.04 -6.09
CA ARG A 49 10.68 -6.12 -4.70
C ARG A 49 9.55 -6.68 -3.87
N ASP A 50 9.91 -7.42 -2.82
CA ASP A 50 8.94 -8.02 -1.91
C ASP A 50 8.07 -6.97 -1.23
N THR A 51 6.81 -7.32 -1.06
CA THR A 51 5.84 -6.53 -0.31
C THR A 51 5.72 -7.05 1.12
N PRO A 52 5.48 -6.17 2.10
CA PRO A 52 5.20 -6.61 3.47
C PRO A 52 4.01 -7.57 3.51
N ARG A 53 4.09 -8.57 4.40
CA ARG A 53 2.99 -9.52 4.66
C ARG A 53 1.73 -8.74 5.06
N ASP A 54 0.57 -9.31 4.74
CA ASP A 54 -0.76 -8.77 5.06
C ASP A 54 -1.17 -7.49 4.30
N VAL A 55 -0.36 -7.05 3.34
CA VAL A 55 -0.70 -5.93 2.44
C VAL A 55 -1.21 -6.47 1.10
N ARG A 56 -2.29 -5.89 0.59
CA ARG A 56 -2.79 -6.21 -0.75
C ARG A 56 -1.89 -5.54 -1.78
N SER A 57 -1.39 -6.30 -2.76
CA SER A 57 -0.53 -5.75 -3.81
C SER A 57 -1.09 -6.07 -5.19
N ILE A 58 -1.22 -5.04 -6.00
CA ILE A 58 -1.53 -5.14 -7.42
C ILE A 58 -0.21 -4.97 -8.16
N HIS A 59 0.22 -6.04 -8.83
CA HIS A 59 1.34 -5.97 -9.73
C HIS A 59 0.87 -5.34 -11.04
N ALA A 60 1.32 -4.12 -11.30
CA ALA A 60 1.12 -3.44 -12.58
C ALA A 60 2.45 -2.96 -13.13
N ASP A 61 2.78 -3.47 -14.31
CA ASP A 61 3.83 -2.92 -15.15
C ASP A 61 3.14 -2.09 -16.24
N PRO A 62 3.40 -0.77 -16.35
CA PRO A 62 2.77 0.07 -17.37
C PRO A 62 3.07 -0.38 -18.81
N SER A 63 4.11 -1.19 -19.04
CA SER A 63 4.37 -1.82 -20.34
C SER A 63 3.40 -2.98 -20.66
N ARG A 64 2.61 -3.44 -19.69
CA ARG A 64 1.62 -4.52 -19.81
C ARG A 64 0.21 -4.00 -19.56
N ARG A 65 -0.69 -4.30 -20.49
CA ARG A 65 -2.09 -3.86 -20.48
C ARG A 65 -2.97 -4.47 -19.37
N ALA A 66 -2.50 -5.49 -18.65
CA ALA A 66 -3.25 -6.18 -17.59
C ALA A 66 -2.44 -6.27 -16.29
N GLY A 67 -2.97 -5.71 -15.21
CA GLY A 67 -2.43 -5.86 -13.86
C GLY A 67 -2.87 -7.18 -13.22
N ARG A 68 -2.00 -7.80 -12.43
CA ARG A 68 -2.33 -8.98 -11.61
C ARG A 68 -2.55 -8.55 -10.17
N CYS A 69 -3.70 -8.86 -9.60
CA CYS A 69 -3.98 -8.67 -8.18
C CYS A 69 -3.69 -9.96 -7.41
N GLY A 70 -3.01 -9.86 -6.27
CA GLY A 70 -2.76 -10.98 -5.37
C GLY A 70 -2.50 -10.48 -3.94
N ARG A 71 -2.56 -11.40 -2.97
CA ARG A 71 -2.01 -11.13 -1.64
C ARG A 71 -0.52 -11.49 -1.67
N ALA A 72 0.31 -10.67 -1.04
CA ALA A 72 1.72 -11.00 -0.86
C ALA A 72 1.82 -12.29 -0.02
N ALA A 73 2.13 -13.40 -0.68
CA ALA A 73 2.46 -14.68 -0.06
C ALA A 73 3.93 -14.98 -0.37
N GLN A 74 4.58 -15.59 0.62
CA GLN A 74 6.04 -15.77 0.78
C GLN A 74 6.80 -16.15 -0.48
#